data_AF-A0A520HP34-F1
#
_entry.id   AF-A0A520HP34-F1
#
_cell.length_a   1.000
_cell.length_b   1.000
_cell.length_c   1.000
_cell.angle_alpha   90.00
_cell.angle_beta   90.00
_cell.angle_gamma   90.00
#
_symmetry.space_group_name_H-M   'P 1'
#
loop_
_entity.id
_entity.type
_entity.pdbx_description
1 polymer ?
#
loop_
_entity_poly.entity_id
_entity_poly.type
_entity_poly.pdbx_seq_one_letter_code
_entity_poly.pdbx_strand_id
1 'polypeptide(L)'
;MIDRRHFLGSGGLALVGLASGGIAAPRRRTRPKAVIAPQEPLIGDLQRRTFQYFWDTTDAATGLAPDRWPTPSFASIAATGFALTAYPIGVVNGWITRDQARARTLATLRFFANAPQGPAPSGTAGHKGFFYHFLDMQSGTRFRQTELSTIDTALLLGGVLFAQSWFDSDHPGEAQIRALAEQIYAAVDWTWFTPRAPFVSMGWHPERGYIPSDWDIYNESLMMYLLALGSPTHPLPADTWNAWTDRFAPSWSDRWGEPHLA
;
A
#
# COMPACT_ATOMS: atom_id res chain seq x y z
N MET A 1 10.31 -12.50 -25.75
CA MET A 1 10.42 -12.48 -24.28
C MET A 1 10.50 -11.02 -23.86
N ILE A 2 9.44 -10.51 -23.22
CA ILE A 2 9.34 -9.12 -22.76
C ILE A 2 9.89 -9.07 -21.33
N ASP A 3 10.82 -8.14 -21.06
CA ASP A 3 11.47 -7.95 -19.77
C ASP A 3 10.49 -7.40 -18.72
N ARG A 4 10.54 -7.99 -17.51
CA ARG A 4 9.68 -7.73 -16.34
C ARG A 4 9.71 -6.27 -15.88
N ARG A 5 10.75 -5.51 -16.24
CA ARG A 5 10.87 -4.08 -15.89
C ARG A 5 9.97 -3.15 -16.71
N HIS A 6 9.46 -3.59 -17.87
CA HIS A 6 8.60 -2.78 -18.72
C HIS A 6 7.10 -2.90 -18.40
N PHE A 7 6.67 -3.98 -17.73
CA PHE A 7 5.25 -4.27 -17.56
C PHE A 7 4.52 -3.29 -16.60
N LEU A 8 5.23 -2.70 -15.63
CA LEU A 8 4.63 -1.74 -14.69
C LEU A 8 4.62 -0.28 -15.19
N GLY A 9 5.24 0.02 -16.35
CA GLY A 9 5.42 1.38 -16.85
C GLY A 9 4.58 1.77 -18.08
N SER A 10 3.85 0.84 -18.70
CA SER A 10 3.23 1.07 -20.02
C SER A 10 1.80 0.57 -20.13
N GLY A 11 0.94 0.99 -19.19
CA GLY A 11 -0.51 1.05 -19.43
C GLY A 11 -0.86 2.36 -20.13
N GLY A 12 -0.67 2.43 -21.46
CA GLY A 12 -1.05 3.62 -22.23
C GLY A 12 -0.54 3.67 -23.67
N LEU A 13 -1.46 3.37 -24.60
CA LEU A 13 -1.51 3.70 -26.03
C LEU A 13 -0.71 2.85 -27.02
N ALA A 14 -1.42 2.51 -28.10
CA ALA A 14 -1.04 1.65 -29.20
C ALA A 14 -0.33 2.39 -30.35
N LEU A 15 0.48 1.59 -31.08
CA LEU A 15 0.81 1.61 -32.51
C LEU A 15 1.87 2.58 -33.11
N VAL A 16 2.90 1.89 -33.66
CA VAL A 16 3.71 2.10 -34.89
C VAL A 16 4.97 2.97 -34.82
N GLY A 17 6.10 2.36 -35.21
CA GLY A 17 7.28 3.05 -35.75
C GLY A 17 8.61 2.32 -35.52
N LEU A 18 9.13 1.67 -36.57
CA LEU A 18 10.42 0.95 -36.60
C LEU A 18 11.66 1.86 -36.49
N ALA A 19 12.75 1.23 -36.00
CA ALA A 19 14.17 1.50 -36.25
C ALA A 19 14.85 2.74 -35.64
N SER A 20 15.72 2.51 -34.66
CA SER A 20 17.19 2.66 -34.75
C SER A 20 17.82 2.76 -33.35
N GLY A 21 18.95 2.06 -33.18
CA GLY A 21 19.63 1.91 -31.90
C GLY A 21 20.28 3.21 -31.41
N GLY A 22 20.07 3.51 -30.14
CA GLY A 22 20.78 4.53 -29.40
C GLY A 22 20.46 4.35 -27.91
N ILE A 23 21.47 4.14 -27.08
CA ILE A 23 21.33 4.11 -25.62
C ILE A 23 21.00 5.55 -25.20
N ALA A 24 19.71 5.87 -25.16
CA ALA A 24 19.21 7.14 -24.65
C ALA A 24 19.01 7.00 -23.14
N ALA A 25 19.65 7.89 -22.37
CA ALA A 25 19.33 8.11 -20.97
C ALA A 25 17.81 8.31 -20.80
N PRO A 26 17.20 7.82 -19.69
CA PRO A 26 15.76 7.89 -19.54
C PRO A 26 15.29 9.35 -19.63
N ARG A 27 14.57 9.68 -20.70
CA ARG A 27 13.93 10.98 -20.86
C ARG A 27 12.95 11.16 -19.70
N ARG A 28 13.22 12.16 -18.86
CA ARG A 28 12.28 12.64 -17.84
C ARG A 28 10.99 13.05 -18.55
N ARG A 29 9.97 12.18 -18.50
CA ARG A 29 8.64 12.49 -19.04
C ARG A 29 8.11 13.68 -18.25
N THR A 30 8.00 14.84 -18.88
CA THR A 30 7.22 15.95 -18.32
C THR A 30 5.77 15.49 -18.27
N ARG A 31 5.32 15.05 -17.09
CA ARG A 31 3.91 14.73 -16.86
C ARG A 31 3.10 16.01 -17.09
N PRO A 32 2.02 15.97 -17.89
CA PRO A 32 1.12 17.11 -18.00
C PRO A 32 0.69 17.53 -16.59
N LYS A 33 0.72 18.84 -16.30
CA LYS A 33 0.06 19.34 -15.08
C LYS A 33 -1.39 18.85 -15.13
N ALA A 34 -1.80 18.09 -14.13
CA ALA A 34 -3.18 17.62 -14.03
C ALA A 34 -4.09 18.85 -14.03
N VAL A 35 -4.84 19.05 -15.11
CA VAL A 35 -5.90 20.06 -15.18
C VAL A 35 -7.10 19.42 -14.51
N ILE A 36 -7.46 19.89 -13.32
CA ILE A 36 -8.66 19.43 -12.63
C ILE A 36 -9.85 20.09 -13.32
N ALA A 37 -10.72 19.29 -13.94
CA ALA A 37 -12.01 19.79 -14.42
C ALA A 37 -12.84 20.31 -13.24
N PRO A 38 -13.67 21.35 -13.41
CA PRO A 38 -14.55 21.83 -12.34
C PRO A 38 -15.38 20.67 -11.80
N GLN A 39 -15.21 20.34 -10.52
CA GLN A 39 -16.05 19.33 -9.85
C GLN A 39 -17.37 19.94 -9.43
N GLU A 40 -18.42 19.13 -9.45
CA GLU A 40 -19.70 19.46 -8.81
C GLU A 40 -19.47 19.88 -7.34
N PRO A 41 -20.08 20.98 -6.85
CA PRO A 41 -19.80 21.53 -5.52
C PRO A 41 -19.91 20.52 -4.38
N LEU A 42 -20.87 19.59 -4.46
CA LEU A 42 -21.06 18.52 -3.49
C LEU A 42 -19.86 17.57 -3.45
N ILE A 43 -19.34 17.17 -4.62
CA ILE A 43 -18.21 16.24 -4.71
C ILE A 43 -16.94 16.91 -4.19
N GLY A 44 -16.73 18.19 -4.52
CA GLY A 44 -15.59 18.96 -4.00
C GLY A 44 -15.60 19.10 -2.48
N ASP A 45 -16.76 19.39 -1.87
CA ASP A 45 -16.90 19.48 -0.42
C ASP A 45 -16.67 18.13 0.26
N LEU A 46 -17.24 17.04 -0.27
CA LEU A 46 -17.04 15.69 0.24
C LEU A 46 -15.55 15.30 0.22
N GLN A 47 -14.88 15.50 -0.91
CA GLN A 47 -13.43 15.19 -1.02
C GLN A 47 -12.60 16.00 -0.03
N ARG A 48 -12.90 17.30 0.15
CA ARG A 48 -12.16 18.16 1.08
C ARG A 48 -12.34 17.71 2.53
N ARG A 49 -13.55 17.34 2.93
CA ARG A 49 -13.83 16.85 4.29
C ARG A 49 -13.20 15.48 4.55
N THR A 50 -13.22 14.59 3.55
CA THR A 50 -12.53 13.30 3.65
C THR A 50 -11.01 13.48 3.75
N PHE A 51 -10.43 14.43 3.01
CA PHE A 51 -9.02 14.79 3.17
C PHE A 51 -8.73 15.33 4.57
N GLN A 52 -9.58 16.21 5.10
CA GLN A 52 -9.42 16.80 6.43
C GLN A 52 -9.37 15.73 7.53
N TYR A 53 -10.16 14.66 7.43
CA TYR A 53 -10.05 13.53 8.34
C TYR A 53 -8.60 13.02 8.42
N PHE A 54 -7.95 12.71 7.29
CA PHE A 54 -6.56 12.24 7.32
C PHE A 54 -5.57 13.34 7.73
N TRP A 55 -5.77 14.57 7.29
CA TRP A 55 -4.85 15.67 7.58
C TRP A 55 -4.83 16.06 9.06
N ASP A 56 -6.03 16.18 9.66
CA ASP A 56 -6.24 16.71 11.00
C ASP A 56 -6.13 15.64 12.08
N THR A 57 -6.42 14.37 11.78
CA THR A 57 -6.46 13.30 12.81
C THR A 57 -5.25 12.37 12.79
N THR A 58 -4.48 12.31 11.70
CA THR A 58 -3.25 11.51 11.65
C THR A 58 -2.16 12.20 12.45
N ASP A 59 -1.46 11.45 13.32
CA ASP A 59 -0.34 11.99 14.08
C ASP A 59 0.78 12.48 13.15
N ALA A 60 1.21 13.74 13.31
CA ALA A 60 2.16 14.34 12.37
C ALA A 60 3.61 13.86 12.54
N ALA A 61 3.96 13.28 13.70
CA ALA A 61 5.32 12.84 14.01
C ALA A 61 5.57 11.40 13.58
N THR A 62 4.56 10.54 13.67
CA THR A 62 4.61 9.12 13.35
C THR A 62 3.87 8.76 12.08
N GLY A 63 2.90 9.59 11.66
CA GLY A 63 2.03 9.30 10.52
C GLY A 63 0.94 8.27 10.82
N LEU A 64 0.76 7.85 12.07
CA LEU A 64 -0.25 6.86 12.45
C LEU A 64 -1.65 7.46 12.35
N ALA A 65 -2.47 6.91 11.44
CA ALA A 65 -3.86 7.29 11.26
C ALA A 65 -4.76 6.50 12.23
N PRO A 66 -5.67 7.16 12.97
CA PRO A 66 -6.58 6.46 13.85
C PRO A 66 -7.54 5.57 13.05
N ASP A 67 -7.90 4.41 13.59
CA ASP A 67 -8.93 3.52 13.02
C ASP A 67 -10.30 4.21 12.92
N ARG A 68 -10.62 5.09 13.88
CA ARG A 68 -11.90 5.82 13.90
C ARG A 68 -11.80 7.18 14.60
N TRP A 69 -12.82 8.01 14.36
CA TRP A 69 -12.96 9.34 14.96
C TRP A 69 -14.46 9.67 15.15
N PRO A 70 -14.88 10.47 16.16
CA PRO A 70 -14.08 11.23 17.14
C PRO A 70 -13.73 10.49 18.42
N THR A 71 -14.24 9.28 18.62
CA THR A 71 -13.85 8.46 19.78
C THR A 71 -12.39 8.04 19.63
N PRO A 72 -11.50 8.37 20.59
CA PRO A 72 -10.10 7.96 20.52
C PRO A 72 -9.95 6.46 20.27
N SER A 73 -9.01 6.08 19.40
CA SER A 73 -8.72 4.69 19.05
C SER A 73 -7.23 4.42 18.88
N PHE A 74 -6.90 3.15 18.63
CA PHE A 74 -5.62 2.71 18.10
C PHE A 74 -5.46 3.15 16.63
N ALA A 75 -4.24 3.06 16.11
CA ALA A 75 -3.91 3.32 14.71
C ALA A 75 -4.26 2.11 13.84
N SER A 76 -4.76 2.35 12.62
CA SER A 76 -4.88 1.34 11.58
C SER A 76 -3.79 1.55 10.53
N ILE A 77 -3.01 0.50 10.24
CA ILE A 77 -1.96 0.59 9.23
C ILE A 77 -2.55 0.69 7.81
N ALA A 78 -3.71 0.09 7.56
CA ALA A 78 -4.45 0.27 6.30
C ALA A 78 -4.94 1.70 6.13
N ALA A 79 -5.54 2.29 7.19
CA ALA A 79 -5.92 3.70 7.19
C ALA A 79 -4.71 4.62 6.95
N THR A 80 -3.55 4.26 7.49
CA THR A 80 -2.28 4.98 7.26
C THR A 80 -1.83 4.88 5.79
N GLY A 81 -2.02 3.72 5.15
CA GLY A 81 -1.85 3.57 3.70
C GLY A 81 -2.73 4.53 2.89
N PHE A 82 -4.01 4.63 3.23
CA PHE A 82 -4.92 5.58 2.59
C PHE A 82 -4.54 7.04 2.86
N ALA A 83 -4.09 7.38 4.06
CA ALA A 83 -3.60 8.71 4.41
C ALA A 83 -2.45 9.16 3.48
N LEU A 84 -1.52 8.25 3.17
CA LEU A 84 -0.41 8.53 2.25
C LEU A 84 -0.88 8.91 0.83
N THR A 85 -2.02 8.38 0.38
CA THR A 85 -2.62 8.79 -0.90
C THR A 85 -3.37 10.12 -0.81
N ALA A 86 -3.90 10.46 0.37
CA ALA A 86 -4.65 11.69 0.59
C ALA A 86 -3.76 12.93 0.50
N TYR A 87 -2.47 12.86 0.88
CA TYR A 87 -1.60 14.04 0.85
C TYR A 87 -1.34 14.56 -0.57
N PRO A 88 -0.96 13.73 -1.57
CA PRO A 88 -0.92 14.16 -2.96
C PRO A 88 -2.24 14.72 -3.50
N ILE A 89 -3.39 14.15 -3.11
CA ILE A 89 -4.72 14.67 -3.48
C ILE A 89 -4.90 16.09 -2.92
N GLY A 90 -4.53 16.33 -1.67
CA GLY A 90 -4.57 17.65 -1.05
C GLY A 90 -3.66 18.67 -1.74
N VAL A 91 -2.51 18.24 -2.25
CA VAL A 91 -1.61 19.12 -3.03
C VAL A 91 -2.22 19.49 -4.38
N VAL A 92 -2.75 18.49 -5.10
CA VAL A 92 -3.37 18.70 -6.42
C VAL A 92 -4.55 19.67 -6.31
N ASN A 93 -5.36 19.57 -5.25
CA ASN A 93 -6.48 20.47 -4.98
C ASN A 93 -6.09 21.79 -4.27
N GLY A 94 -4.81 22.02 -3.98
CA GLY A 94 -4.34 23.25 -3.34
C GLY A 94 -4.75 23.43 -1.88
N TRP A 95 -5.12 22.35 -1.17
CA TRP A 95 -5.46 22.39 0.25
C TRP A 95 -4.24 22.39 1.15
N ILE A 96 -3.14 21.77 0.70
CA ILE A 96 -1.83 21.79 1.34
C ILE A 96 -0.73 22.00 0.28
N THR A 97 0.45 22.43 0.72
CA THR A 97 1.62 22.55 -0.17
C THR A 97 2.29 21.20 -0.38
N ARG A 98 3.06 21.06 -1.47
CA ARG A 98 3.88 19.87 -1.70
C ARG A 98 4.91 19.64 -0.59
N ASP A 99 5.42 20.72 0.01
CA ASP A 99 6.36 20.65 1.13
C ASP A 99 5.70 20.11 2.40
N GLN A 100 4.46 20.53 2.69
CA GLN A 100 3.65 19.98 3.79
C GLN A 100 3.39 18.49 3.58
N ALA A 101 2.97 18.09 2.37
CA ALA A 101 2.74 16.69 2.03
C ALA A 101 4.03 15.85 2.14
N ARG A 102 5.17 16.38 1.67
CA ARG A 102 6.48 15.73 1.75
C ARG A 102 6.92 15.52 3.19
N ALA A 103 6.76 16.53 4.04
CA ALA A 103 7.11 16.44 5.45
C ALA A 103 6.28 15.37 6.17
N ARG A 104 4.97 15.34 5.96
CA ARG A 104 4.09 14.33 6.56
C ARG A 104 4.42 12.91 6.07
N THR A 105 4.59 12.76 4.76
CA THR A 105 4.97 11.47 4.15
C THR A 105 6.31 10.96 4.70
N LEU A 106 7.32 11.82 4.82
CA LEU A 106 8.62 11.44 5.38
C LEU A 106 8.52 10.98 6.83
N ALA A 107 7.72 11.66 7.66
CA ALA A 107 7.49 11.25 9.03
C ALA A 107 6.90 9.82 9.10
N THR A 108 5.84 9.57 8.31
CA THR A 108 5.21 8.25 8.20
C THR A 108 6.19 7.18 7.75
N LEU A 109 6.90 7.39 6.65
CA LEU A 109 7.81 6.37 6.11
C LEU A 109 9.02 6.13 7.03
N ARG A 110 9.54 7.16 7.69
CA ARG A 110 10.62 6.98 8.69
C ARG A 110 10.14 6.19 9.89
N PHE A 111 8.90 6.39 10.34
CA PHE A 111 8.33 5.58 11.40
C PHE A 111 8.31 4.10 11.00
N PHE A 112 7.65 3.74 9.89
CA PHE A 112 7.53 2.33 9.48
C PHE A 112 8.88 1.68 9.14
N ALA A 113 9.80 2.42 8.50
CA ALA A 113 11.12 1.90 8.17
C ALA A 113 11.99 1.58 9.40
N ASN A 114 11.74 2.24 10.54
CA ASN A 114 12.51 2.06 11.78
C ASN A 114 11.70 1.38 12.90
N ALA A 115 10.43 1.01 12.63
CA ALA A 115 9.56 0.47 13.65
C ALA A 115 10.11 -0.87 14.17
N PRO A 116 10.01 -1.15 15.49
CA PRO A 116 10.59 -2.35 16.07
C PRO A 116 9.94 -3.61 15.49
N GLN A 117 10.76 -4.56 15.01
CA GLN A 117 10.31 -5.80 14.38
C GLN A 117 10.81 -7.00 15.19
N GLY A 118 9.97 -8.01 15.39
CA GLY A 118 10.36 -9.22 16.13
C GLY A 118 9.20 -10.13 16.51
N PRO A 119 9.49 -11.39 16.89
CA PRO A 119 8.47 -12.39 17.20
C PRO A 119 7.88 -12.24 18.62
N ALA A 120 8.30 -11.22 19.37
CA ALA A 120 7.84 -11.02 20.74
C ALA A 120 6.33 -10.68 20.77
N PRO A 121 5.58 -11.14 21.79
CA PRO A 121 4.15 -10.83 21.93
C PRO A 121 3.82 -9.34 22.04
N SER A 122 4.76 -8.53 22.53
CA SER A 122 4.62 -7.08 22.71
C SER A 122 5.92 -6.34 22.45
N GLY A 123 5.84 -5.01 22.34
CA GLY A 123 7.01 -4.14 22.14
C GLY A 123 7.52 -4.06 20.70
N THR A 124 6.84 -4.71 19.75
CA THR A 124 7.14 -4.65 18.31
C THR A 124 5.94 -4.11 17.54
N ALA A 125 6.18 -3.42 16.42
CA ALA A 125 5.17 -2.98 15.47
C ALA A 125 4.87 -4.05 14.40
N GLY A 126 5.71 -5.09 14.31
CA GLY A 126 5.52 -6.17 13.35
C GLY A 126 6.58 -7.26 13.44
N HIS A 127 6.55 -8.17 12.47
CA HIS A 127 7.51 -9.23 12.31
C HIS A 127 7.69 -9.57 10.83
N LYS A 128 8.92 -9.93 10.41
CA LYS A 128 9.22 -10.35 9.02
C LYS A 128 8.84 -9.32 7.95
N GLY A 129 8.91 -8.03 8.32
CA GLY A 129 8.55 -6.90 7.45
C GLY A 129 7.05 -6.63 7.37
N PHE A 130 6.20 -7.54 7.87
CA PHE A 130 4.77 -7.27 8.05
C PHE A 130 4.53 -6.42 9.29
N PHE A 131 3.36 -5.80 9.37
CA PHE A 131 2.93 -4.99 10.50
C PHE A 131 1.64 -5.52 11.10
N TYR A 132 1.45 -5.27 12.40
CA TYR A 132 0.20 -5.60 13.08
C TYR A 132 -0.93 -4.72 12.55
N HIS A 133 -2.13 -5.30 12.41
CA HIS A 133 -3.33 -4.61 11.94
C HIS A 133 -3.51 -3.27 12.65
N PHE A 134 -3.42 -3.30 13.99
CA PHE A 134 -3.49 -2.10 14.82
C PHE A 134 -2.24 -1.87 15.64
N LEU A 135 -1.84 -0.59 15.70
CA LEU A 135 -0.76 -0.10 16.54
C LEU A 135 -1.30 0.86 17.60
N ASP A 136 -0.67 0.86 18.75
CA ASP A 136 -0.93 1.84 19.80
C ASP A 136 -0.48 3.24 19.32
N MET A 137 -1.36 4.24 19.46
CA MET A 137 -1.13 5.58 18.91
C MET A 137 0.10 6.28 19.53
N GLN A 138 0.45 5.95 20.78
CA GLN A 138 1.54 6.61 21.49
C GLN A 138 2.87 5.89 21.28
N SER A 139 2.88 4.57 21.46
CA SER A 139 4.11 3.77 21.38
C SER A 139 4.45 3.31 19.97
N GLY A 140 3.47 3.27 19.06
CA GLY A 140 3.64 2.71 17.73
C GLY A 140 3.89 1.20 17.70
N THR A 141 3.66 0.51 18.81
CA THR A 141 3.81 -0.95 18.92
C THR A 141 2.45 -1.65 18.84
N ARG A 142 2.45 -2.98 18.67
CA ARG A 142 1.25 -3.82 18.57
C ARG A 142 0.20 -3.42 19.60
N PHE A 143 -1.00 -3.10 19.11
CA PHE A 143 -2.13 -2.87 20.00
C PHE A 143 -2.73 -4.20 20.45
N ARG A 144 -2.64 -4.49 21.75
CA ARG A 144 -3.18 -5.71 22.38
C ARG A 144 -2.67 -6.98 21.66
N GLN A 145 -3.57 -7.92 21.34
CA GLN A 145 -3.24 -9.21 20.70
C GLN A 145 -3.65 -9.26 19.23
N THR A 146 -3.70 -8.10 18.57
CA THR A 146 -4.03 -8.01 17.14
C THR A 146 -3.07 -8.83 16.30
N GLU A 147 -3.56 -9.38 15.20
CA GLU A 147 -2.80 -10.18 14.27
C GLU A 147 -1.80 -9.33 13.49
N LEU A 148 -0.67 -9.94 13.17
CA LEU A 148 0.18 -9.51 12.08
C LEU A 148 -0.63 -9.74 10.80
N SER A 149 -1.00 -8.67 10.10
CA SER A 149 -2.02 -8.74 9.03
C SER A 149 -1.38 -8.59 7.66
N THR A 150 -1.61 -9.57 6.78
CA THR A 150 -1.09 -9.55 5.41
C THR A 150 -1.82 -8.54 4.53
N ILE A 151 -3.14 -8.44 4.67
CA ILE A 151 -3.94 -7.51 3.88
C ILE A 151 -3.71 -6.07 4.30
N ASP A 152 -3.64 -5.78 5.60
CA ASP A 152 -3.42 -4.40 6.06
C ASP A 152 -1.99 -3.94 5.76
N THR A 153 -1.01 -4.85 5.81
CA THR A 153 0.34 -4.57 5.32
C THR A 153 0.31 -4.26 3.82
N ALA A 154 -0.44 -5.01 3.02
CA ALA A 154 -0.58 -4.73 1.58
C ALA A 154 -1.24 -3.37 1.30
N LEU A 155 -2.28 -3.00 2.08
CA LEU A 155 -2.96 -1.71 1.97
C LEU A 155 -2.03 -0.55 2.36
N LEU A 156 -1.23 -0.72 3.43
CA LEU A 156 -0.16 0.22 3.79
C LEU A 156 0.84 0.37 2.63
N LEU A 157 1.33 -0.75 2.09
CA LEU A 157 2.28 -0.75 0.97
C LEU A 157 1.73 -0.07 -0.28
N GLY A 158 0.43 -0.21 -0.56
CA GLY A 158 -0.24 0.53 -1.64
C GLY A 158 -0.04 2.03 -1.51
N GLY A 159 -0.24 2.58 -0.30
CA GLY A 159 0.03 3.99 0.00
C GLY A 159 1.50 4.37 -0.08
N VAL A 160 2.38 3.51 0.44
CA VAL A 160 3.84 3.69 0.42
C VAL A 160 4.38 3.78 -1.02
N LEU A 161 3.97 2.85 -1.89
CA LEU A 161 4.41 2.78 -3.29
C LEU A 161 3.74 3.85 -4.16
N PHE A 162 2.51 4.27 -3.81
CA PHE A 162 1.90 5.45 -4.41
C PHE A 162 2.72 6.70 -4.11
N ALA A 163 3.13 6.91 -2.85
CA ALA A 163 3.97 8.03 -2.46
C ALA A 163 5.33 7.98 -3.17
N GLN A 164 5.98 6.82 -3.25
CA GLN A 164 7.20 6.61 -4.04
C GLN A 164 7.03 7.11 -5.49
N SER A 165 5.92 6.76 -6.12
CA SER A 165 5.65 7.08 -7.52
C SER A 165 5.24 8.54 -7.76
N TRP A 166 4.67 9.22 -6.76
CA TRP A 166 4.20 10.61 -6.87
C TRP A 166 5.28 11.65 -6.52
N PHE A 167 6.17 11.33 -5.57
CA PHE A 167 7.30 12.16 -5.19
C PHE A 167 8.50 11.86 -6.11
N ASP A 168 8.49 12.45 -7.30
CA ASP A 168 9.37 12.12 -8.43
C ASP A 168 10.41 13.21 -8.80
N SER A 169 10.55 14.26 -7.99
CA SER A 169 11.54 15.32 -8.24
C SER A 169 12.93 14.97 -7.69
N ASP A 170 13.91 15.83 -8.00
CA ASP A 170 15.29 15.74 -7.51
C ASP A 170 15.44 16.31 -6.09
N HIS A 171 14.34 16.73 -5.45
CA HIS A 171 14.38 17.22 -4.09
C HIS A 171 14.89 16.12 -3.13
N PRO A 172 15.86 16.38 -2.24
CA PRO A 172 16.45 15.36 -1.36
C PRO A 172 15.43 14.58 -0.52
N GLY A 173 14.42 15.28 0.01
CA GLY A 173 13.32 14.64 0.74
C GLY A 173 12.46 13.70 -0.10
N GLU A 174 12.32 13.95 -1.41
CA GLU A 174 11.57 13.05 -2.31
C GLU A 174 12.41 11.84 -2.70
N ALA A 175 13.72 12.03 -2.89
CA ALA A 175 14.65 10.92 -3.02
C ALA A 175 14.63 10.00 -1.79
N GLN A 176 14.56 10.58 -0.58
CA GLN A 176 14.43 9.81 0.65
C GLN A 176 13.09 9.08 0.76
N ILE A 177 11.97 9.69 0.35
CA ILE A 177 10.67 8.99 0.27
C ILE A 177 10.78 7.74 -0.58
N ARG A 178 11.40 7.85 -1.76
CA ARG A 178 11.57 6.71 -2.67
C ARG A 178 12.41 5.60 -2.06
N ALA A 179 13.54 5.95 -1.43
CA ALA A 179 14.41 4.99 -0.77
C ALA A 179 13.73 4.28 0.42
N LEU A 180 12.98 5.01 1.26
CA LEU A 180 12.25 4.42 2.39
C LEU A 180 11.12 3.51 1.92
N ALA A 181 10.42 3.89 0.84
CA ALA A 181 9.38 3.04 0.27
C ALA A 181 9.93 1.70 -0.24
N GLU A 182 11.09 1.73 -0.93
CA GLU A 182 11.79 0.52 -1.36
C GLU A 182 12.23 -0.33 -0.16
N GLN A 183 12.79 0.30 0.87
CA GLN A 183 13.21 -0.39 2.09
C GLN A 183 12.02 -1.12 2.76
N ILE A 184 10.89 -0.44 2.94
CA ILE A 184 9.71 -1.02 3.59
C ILE A 184 9.15 -2.17 2.75
N TYR A 185 8.99 -1.97 1.43
CA TYR A 185 8.45 -3.00 0.55
C TYR A 185 9.35 -4.24 0.43
N ALA A 186 10.66 -4.04 0.27
CA ALA A 186 11.63 -5.12 0.16
C ALA A 186 11.82 -5.91 1.47
N ALA A 187 11.41 -5.37 2.62
CA ALA A 187 11.50 -6.08 3.89
C ALA A 187 10.41 -7.15 4.08
N VAL A 188 9.31 -7.10 3.30
CA VAL A 188 8.16 -7.98 3.48
C VAL A 188 8.44 -9.38 2.94
N ASP A 189 8.51 -10.36 3.84
CA ASP A 189 8.83 -11.76 3.52
C ASP A 189 7.57 -12.57 3.16
N TRP A 190 7.05 -12.38 1.94
CA TRP A 190 5.85 -13.10 1.48
C TRP A 190 6.01 -14.62 1.50
N THR A 191 7.24 -15.14 1.34
CA THR A 191 7.52 -16.57 1.38
C THR A 191 7.36 -17.18 2.77
N TRP A 192 7.55 -16.37 3.82
CA TRP A 192 7.29 -16.80 5.19
C TRP A 192 5.79 -16.91 5.48
N PHE A 193 4.96 -16.05 4.88
CA PHE A 193 3.52 -15.99 5.13
C PHE A 193 2.68 -17.00 4.31
N THR A 194 3.30 -18.05 3.78
CA THR A 194 2.61 -19.15 3.05
C THR A 194 2.77 -20.50 3.75
N PRO A 195 2.22 -20.67 4.97
CA PRO A 195 2.34 -21.93 5.72
C PRO A 195 1.62 -23.11 5.03
N ARG A 196 0.65 -22.81 4.16
CA ARG A 196 -0.16 -23.76 3.39
C ARG A 196 -0.09 -23.35 1.92
N ALA A 197 1.12 -23.46 1.36
CA ALA A 197 1.38 -23.08 -0.01
C ALA A 197 0.32 -23.66 -0.99
N PRO A 198 -0.08 -22.92 -2.04
CA PRO A 198 0.55 -21.68 -2.50
C PRO A 198 -0.06 -20.40 -1.92
N PHE A 199 -1.05 -20.50 -1.02
CA PHE A 199 -1.83 -19.36 -0.56
C PHE A 199 -1.20 -18.64 0.64
N VAL A 200 -1.42 -17.34 0.69
CA VAL A 200 -0.95 -16.46 1.77
C VAL A 200 -1.93 -16.57 2.94
N SER A 201 -1.41 -16.84 4.16
CA SER A 201 -2.23 -16.84 5.37
C SER A 201 -2.79 -15.44 5.64
N MET A 202 -4.01 -15.39 6.14
CA MET A 202 -4.67 -14.11 6.45
C MET A 202 -3.99 -13.35 7.59
N GLY A 203 -3.26 -14.04 8.46
CA GLY A 203 -2.64 -13.45 9.63
C GLY A 203 -1.75 -14.39 10.44
N TRP A 204 -1.06 -13.84 11.44
CA TRP A 204 -0.18 -14.55 12.36
C TRP A 204 -0.18 -13.87 13.73
N HIS A 205 -0.05 -14.65 14.80
CA HIS A 205 0.11 -14.15 16.17
C HIS A 205 1.36 -14.75 16.81
N PRO A 206 2.17 -13.97 17.54
CA PRO A 206 3.25 -14.48 18.39
C PRO A 206 2.85 -15.64 19.28
N GLU A 207 1.62 -15.60 19.79
CA GLU A 207 1.14 -16.54 20.79
C GLU A 207 0.76 -17.91 20.21
N ARG A 208 0.35 -17.97 18.95
CA ARG A 208 -0.30 -19.17 18.37
C ARG A 208 0.10 -19.51 16.95
N GLY A 209 0.94 -18.70 16.30
CA GLY A 209 1.32 -18.90 14.92
C GLY A 209 0.28 -18.36 13.92
N TYR A 210 0.26 -18.96 12.73
CA TYR A 210 -0.62 -18.54 11.63
C TYR A 210 -2.08 -18.79 11.96
N ILE A 211 -2.95 -17.89 11.51
CA ILE A 211 -4.39 -18.15 11.56
C ILE A 211 -4.76 -19.26 10.56
N PRO A 212 -5.88 -19.99 10.78
CA PRO A 212 -6.20 -21.16 9.95
C PRO A 212 -6.61 -20.84 8.52
N SER A 213 -7.05 -19.60 8.26
CA SER A 213 -7.56 -19.16 6.96
C SER A 213 -6.47 -18.56 6.08
N ASP A 214 -6.60 -18.81 4.78
CA ASP A 214 -5.76 -18.25 3.72
C ASP A 214 -6.59 -17.32 2.82
N TRP A 215 -5.91 -16.43 2.10
CA TRP A 215 -6.51 -15.63 1.04
C TRP A 215 -6.64 -16.47 -0.23
N ASP A 216 -7.57 -17.44 -0.26
CA ASP A 216 -7.66 -18.45 -1.33
C ASP A 216 -8.89 -18.31 -2.24
N ILE A 217 -9.62 -17.20 -2.13
CA ILE A 217 -10.78 -16.86 -2.97
C ILE A 217 -10.70 -15.41 -3.48
N TYR A 218 -11.60 -15.02 -4.37
CA TYR A 218 -11.72 -13.63 -4.79
C TYR A 218 -12.24 -12.76 -3.64
N ASN A 219 -11.50 -11.71 -3.29
CA ASN A 219 -11.84 -10.70 -2.29
C ASN A 219 -10.86 -9.51 -2.40
N GLU A 220 -10.67 -8.73 -1.33
CA GLU A 220 -9.77 -7.57 -1.29
C GLU A 220 -8.27 -7.89 -1.50
N SER A 221 -7.88 -9.17 -1.46
CA SER A 221 -6.48 -9.62 -1.53
C SER A 221 -5.80 -9.50 -2.90
N LEU A 222 -6.50 -9.02 -3.93
CA LEU A 222 -5.93 -8.84 -5.27
C LEU A 222 -4.63 -8.03 -5.26
N MET A 223 -4.64 -6.85 -4.63
CA MET A 223 -3.44 -6.01 -4.55
C MET A 223 -2.34 -6.71 -3.75
N MET A 224 -2.69 -7.43 -2.69
CA MET A 224 -1.73 -8.19 -1.89
C MET A 224 -1.00 -9.22 -2.74
N TYR A 225 -1.71 -10.02 -3.55
CA TYR A 225 -1.05 -11.00 -4.43
C TYR A 225 -0.18 -10.34 -5.50
N LEU A 226 -0.59 -9.21 -6.07
CA LEU A 226 0.26 -8.46 -7.03
C LEU A 226 1.56 -7.97 -6.39
N LEU A 227 1.48 -7.44 -5.17
CA LEU A 227 2.67 -7.03 -4.40
C LEU A 227 3.53 -8.24 -4.01
N ALA A 228 2.91 -9.35 -3.61
CA ALA A 228 3.64 -10.54 -3.22
C ALA A 228 4.38 -11.19 -4.40
N LEU A 229 3.76 -11.24 -5.58
CA LEU A 229 4.40 -11.70 -6.82
C LEU A 229 5.46 -10.72 -7.34
N GLY A 230 5.26 -9.42 -7.11
CA GLY A 230 6.16 -8.35 -7.52
C GLY A 230 7.29 -8.04 -6.53
N SER A 231 7.40 -8.78 -5.43
CA SER A 231 8.41 -8.49 -4.39
C SER A 231 9.83 -8.67 -4.96
N PRO A 232 10.74 -7.70 -4.73
CA PRO A 232 12.11 -7.77 -5.24
C PRO A 232 13.00 -8.74 -4.46
N THR A 233 12.59 -9.17 -3.27
CA THR A 233 13.40 -9.93 -2.30
C THR A 233 12.77 -11.26 -1.91
N HIS A 234 11.46 -11.28 -1.70
CA HIS A 234 10.70 -12.43 -1.23
C HIS A 234 9.47 -12.69 -2.11
N PRO A 235 9.62 -12.90 -3.43
CA PRO A 235 8.47 -13.11 -4.31
C PRO A 235 7.79 -14.46 -4.07
N LEU A 236 6.46 -14.49 -4.19
CA LEU A 236 5.74 -15.74 -4.36
C LEU A 236 6.08 -16.41 -5.71
N PRO A 237 5.97 -17.75 -5.82
CA PRO A 237 6.08 -18.43 -7.10
C PRO A 237 5.07 -17.89 -8.13
N ALA A 238 5.49 -17.79 -9.40
CA ALA A 238 4.62 -17.26 -10.47
C ALA A 238 3.32 -18.06 -10.61
N ASP A 239 3.38 -19.38 -10.41
CA ASP A 239 2.22 -20.28 -10.50
C ASP A 239 1.18 -20.05 -9.39
N THR A 240 1.53 -19.31 -8.32
CA THR A 240 0.56 -18.89 -7.30
C THR A 240 -0.60 -18.09 -7.91
N TRP A 241 -0.34 -17.28 -8.95
CA TRP A 241 -1.41 -16.53 -9.63
C TRP A 241 -2.45 -17.46 -10.25
N ASN A 242 -2.01 -18.50 -10.96
CA ASN A 242 -2.92 -19.46 -11.58
C ASN A 242 -3.70 -20.23 -10.50
N ALA A 243 -2.99 -20.76 -9.50
CA ALA A 243 -3.63 -21.49 -8.40
C ALA A 243 -4.66 -20.67 -7.62
N TRP A 244 -4.42 -19.37 -7.43
CA TRP A 244 -5.35 -18.47 -6.75
C TRP A 244 -6.55 -18.10 -7.64
N THR A 245 -6.31 -17.73 -8.90
CA THR A 245 -7.39 -17.34 -9.82
C THR A 245 -8.30 -18.51 -10.20
N ASP A 246 -7.81 -19.75 -10.20
CA ASP A 246 -8.62 -20.97 -10.39
C ASP A 246 -9.69 -21.14 -9.30
N ARG A 247 -9.52 -20.50 -8.14
CA ARG A 247 -10.47 -20.54 -7.01
C ARG A 247 -11.56 -19.48 -7.09
N PHE A 248 -11.63 -18.68 -8.16
CA PHE A 248 -12.61 -17.59 -8.26
C PHE A 248 -13.98 -18.06 -8.74
N ALA A 249 -14.07 -19.22 -9.40
CA ALA A 249 -15.33 -19.71 -9.95
C ALA A 249 -16.47 -19.74 -8.91
N PRO A 250 -16.26 -20.19 -7.65
CA PRO A 250 -17.29 -20.15 -6.60
C PRO A 250 -17.68 -18.75 -6.12
N SER A 251 -16.87 -17.73 -6.40
CA SER A 251 -17.18 -16.33 -6.06
C SER A 251 -18.14 -15.69 -7.06
N TRP A 252 -18.47 -16.34 -8.18
CA TRP A 252 -19.47 -15.83 -9.11
C TRP A 252 -20.87 -16.26 -8.71
N SER A 253 -21.82 -15.34 -8.83
CA SER A 253 -23.24 -15.54 -8.56
C SER A 253 -24.08 -14.82 -9.60
N ASP A 254 -25.24 -15.38 -9.93
CA ASP A 254 -26.25 -14.78 -10.79
C ASP A 254 -27.56 -14.50 -10.03
N ARG A 255 -27.49 -14.49 -8.68
CA ARG A 255 -28.67 -14.32 -7.79
C ARG A 255 -29.56 -13.12 -8.12
N TRP A 256 -29.02 -12.08 -8.76
CA TRP A 256 -29.71 -10.85 -9.14
C TRP A 256 -29.90 -10.69 -10.66
N GLY A 257 -29.76 -11.78 -11.42
CA GLY A 257 -30.00 -11.83 -12.88
C GLY A 257 -28.72 -11.75 -13.71
N GLU A 258 -27.85 -10.77 -13.46
CA GLU A 258 -26.55 -10.67 -14.14
C GLU A 258 -25.43 -11.34 -13.31
N PRO A 259 -24.49 -12.08 -13.95
CA PRO A 259 -23.32 -12.61 -13.28
C PRO A 259 -22.49 -11.50 -12.60
N HIS A 260 -22.28 -11.63 -11.31
CA HIS A 260 -21.50 -10.72 -10.48
C HIS A 260 -20.63 -11.51 -9.51
N LEU A 261 -19.64 -10.84 -8.94
CA LEU A 261 -18.87 -11.37 -7.82
C LEU A 261 -19.71 -11.22 -6.54
N ALA A 262 -19.98 -12.34 -5.87
CA ALA A 262 -20.74 -12.45 -4.63
C ALA A 262 -19.89 -12.23 -3.37
#